data_AF-A0A3D9HDS0-F1
#
_entry.id   AF-A0A3D9HDS0-F1
#
_cell.length_a   1.000
_cell.length_b   1.000
_cell.length_c   1.000
_cell.angle_alpha   90.00
_cell.angle_beta   90.00
_cell.angle_gamma   90.00
#
_symmetry.space_group_name_H-M   'P 1'
#
loop_
_entity.id
_entity.type
_entity.pdbx_description
1 polymer ?
#
loop_
_entity_poly.entity_id
_entity_poly.type
_entity_poly.pdbx_seq_one_letter_code
_entity_poly.pdbx_strand_id
1 'polypeptide(L)'
;MTKPSLYQFYLYLIPNLIRELYFFIPEEEILMVPKDKMDAFKKHIALNEIYVFDYHKGPVPYTEDRNTTEILAKANKLEANLFSLKEKQDGTNEEGFNYVLGKYFKMVETLIYFSDWMYRHLNKYTVTTKEVEDKFYFQYLNFKNHSEYLEQEFHQNMVSDPKNNFDKSDIIDACFEDVSNSFDAVKLTRPTKPDSLTRSKDDILKTDEKQVEKPKPPLVTEAEAERLLLEKYFNIEK
;
A
#
# COMPACT_ATOMS: atom_id res chain seq x y z
N MET A 1 -36.28 11.37 7.06
CA MET A 1 -34.81 11.20 7.01
C MET A 1 -34.28 12.06 5.87
N THR A 2 -33.26 12.86 6.11
CA THR A 2 -32.60 13.69 5.08
C THR A 2 -31.89 12.79 4.07
N LYS A 3 -32.05 13.07 2.76
CA LYS A 3 -31.34 12.32 1.72
C LYS A 3 -29.83 12.53 1.89
N PRO A 4 -29.00 11.47 1.87
CA PRO A 4 -27.56 11.60 2.02
C PRO A 4 -26.99 12.39 0.84
N SER A 5 -26.02 13.26 1.14
CA SER A 5 -25.32 14.05 0.12
C SER A 5 -24.55 13.14 -0.84
N LEU A 6 -24.17 13.67 -2.02
CA LEU A 6 -23.33 12.94 -2.98
C LEU A 6 -22.01 12.48 -2.36
N TYR A 7 -21.40 13.34 -1.53
CA TYR A 7 -20.17 13.02 -0.82
C TYR A 7 -20.36 11.90 0.22
N GLN A 8 -21.43 11.96 1.02
CA GLN A 8 -21.74 10.89 1.97
C GLN A 8 -22.00 9.56 1.27
N PHE A 9 -22.66 9.60 0.12
CA PHE A 9 -22.87 8.41 -0.70
C PHE A 9 -21.55 7.87 -1.27
N TYR A 10 -20.66 8.73 -1.77
CA TYR A 10 -19.32 8.30 -2.20
C TYR A 10 -18.54 7.61 -1.06
N LEU A 11 -18.50 8.24 0.12
CA LEU A 11 -17.83 7.66 1.29
C LEU A 11 -18.44 6.32 1.72
N TYR A 12 -19.75 6.13 1.54
CA TYR A 12 -20.42 4.87 1.84
C TYR A 12 -19.95 3.70 0.94
N LEU A 13 -19.49 3.97 -0.29
CA LEU A 13 -18.99 2.94 -1.21
C LEU A 13 -17.57 2.48 -0.86
N ILE A 14 -16.75 3.35 -0.26
CA ILE A 14 -15.32 3.12 -0.01
C ILE A 14 -15.06 1.87 0.86
N PRO A 15 -15.77 1.62 1.97
CA PRO A 15 -15.51 0.45 2.81
C PRO A 15 -15.55 -0.88 2.06
N ASN A 16 -16.45 -1.03 1.09
CA ASN A 16 -16.52 -2.25 0.27
C ASN A 16 -15.31 -2.41 -0.66
N LEU A 17 -14.68 -1.30 -1.07
CA LEU A 17 -13.43 -1.30 -1.82
C LEU A 17 -12.21 -1.62 -0.96
N ILE A 18 -12.11 -1.06 0.25
CA ILE A 18 -10.87 -1.14 1.05
C ILE A 18 -10.87 -2.25 2.10
N ARG A 19 -12.03 -2.73 2.56
CA ARG A 19 -12.08 -3.82 3.56
C ARG A 19 -11.45 -5.09 3.00
N GLU A 20 -10.61 -5.74 3.81
CA GLU A 20 -9.77 -6.87 3.41
C GLU A 20 -8.86 -6.56 2.21
N LEU A 21 -8.38 -5.32 2.11
CA LEU A 21 -7.32 -4.99 1.16
C LEU A 21 -5.98 -5.48 1.70
N TYR A 22 -5.37 -6.44 1.02
CA TYR A 22 -4.02 -6.93 1.26
C TYR A 22 -3.03 -6.01 0.56
N PHE A 23 -2.03 -5.54 1.30
CA PHE A 23 -1.01 -4.66 0.76
C PHE A 23 0.33 -4.79 1.48
N PHE A 24 1.40 -4.34 0.83
CA PHE A 24 2.71 -4.16 1.46
C PHE A 24 3.32 -2.87 0.91
N ILE A 25 4.26 -2.31 1.67
CA ILE A 25 4.98 -1.10 1.25
C ILE A 25 6.46 -1.43 1.21
N PRO A 26 7.07 -1.53 0.02
CA PRO A 26 8.46 -1.92 -0.07
C PRO A 26 9.39 -0.76 0.22
N GLU A 27 10.38 -1.01 1.07
CA GLU A 27 11.32 0.02 1.53
C GLU A 27 12.10 0.66 0.38
N GLU A 28 12.45 -0.14 -0.64
CA GLU A 28 13.21 0.31 -1.81
C GLU A 28 12.46 1.34 -2.68
N GLU A 29 11.13 1.38 -2.62
CA GLU A 29 10.33 2.31 -3.43
C GLU A 29 10.11 3.66 -2.72
N ILE A 30 10.44 3.76 -1.43
CA ILE A 30 10.18 4.97 -0.61
C ILE A 30 11.45 5.83 -0.43
N LEU A 31 12.49 5.59 -1.25
CA LEU A 31 13.80 6.25 -1.14
C LEU A 31 13.78 7.79 -1.26
N MET A 32 12.66 8.38 -1.65
CA MET A 32 12.50 9.83 -1.80
C MET A 32 11.88 10.54 -0.59
N VAL A 33 11.46 9.80 0.44
CA VAL A 33 10.85 10.41 1.64
C VAL A 33 11.94 10.86 2.61
N PRO A 34 11.90 12.12 3.08
CA PRO A 34 12.84 12.62 4.10
C PRO A 34 12.93 11.70 5.32
N LYS A 35 14.13 11.49 5.83
CA LYS A 35 14.42 10.50 6.88
C LYS A 35 13.58 10.71 8.15
N ASP A 36 13.36 11.95 8.53
CA ASP A 36 12.53 12.35 9.67
C ASP A 36 11.05 11.93 9.51
N LYS A 37 10.50 12.06 8.31
CA LYS A 37 9.14 11.58 7.98
C LYS A 37 9.10 10.05 7.88
N MET A 38 10.15 9.45 7.34
CA MET A 38 10.29 8.00 7.27
C MET A 38 10.32 7.37 8.67
N ASP A 39 11.08 7.95 9.60
CA ASP A 39 11.18 7.46 10.97
C ASP A 39 9.84 7.61 11.72
N ALA A 40 9.04 8.64 11.41
CA ALA A 40 7.68 8.76 11.91
C ALA A 40 6.74 7.70 11.31
N PHE A 41 6.83 7.46 10.01
CA PHE A 41 6.03 6.46 9.29
C PHE A 41 6.30 5.04 9.80
N LYS A 42 7.58 4.69 9.95
CA LYS A 42 8.04 3.38 10.45
C LYS A 42 7.60 3.06 11.88
N LYS A 43 7.15 4.05 12.67
CA LYS A 43 6.55 3.80 14.00
C LYS A 43 5.17 3.16 13.93
N HIS A 44 4.48 3.31 12.81
CA HIS A 44 3.10 2.87 12.64
C HIS A 44 2.97 1.71 11.64
N ILE A 45 3.84 1.66 10.63
CA ILE A 45 3.80 0.63 9.58
C ILE A 45 5.23 0.13 9.35
N ALA A 46 5.44 -1.17 9.55
CA ALA A 46 6.67 -1.84 9.14
C ALA A 46 6.70 -2.01 7.62
N LEU A 47 7.86 -1.76 7.01
CA LEU A 47 8.07 -1.89 5.57
C LEU A 47 8.37 -3.34 5.20
N ASN A 48 8.13 -3.71 3.94
CA ASN A 48 8.32 -5.06 3.40
C ASN A 48 7.46 -6.15 4.10
N GLU A 49 6.49 -5.74 4.92
CA GLU A 49 5.54 -6.61 5.59
C GLU A 49 4.16 -6.52 4.95
N ILE A 50 3.41 -7.62 5.02
CA ILE A 50 2.04 -7.69 4.49
C ILE A 50 1.07 -7.21 5.56
N TYR A 51 0.19 -6.31 5.16
CA TYR A 51 -0.91 -5.78 5.94
C TYR A 51 -2.24 -6.16 5.29
N VAL A 52 -3.27 -6.22 6.12
CA VAL A 52 -4.66 -6.31 5.70
C VAL A 52 -5.41 -5.14 6.29
N PHE A 53 -6.24 -4.48 5.49
CA PHE A 53 -7.11 -3.41 5.98
C PHE A 53 -8.35 -4.00 6.66
N ASP A 54 -8.29 -4.08 7.98
CA ASP A 54 -9.40 -4.47 8.83
C ASP A 54 -10.44 -3.36 8.93
N TYR A 55 -11.72 -3.72 8.92
CA TYR A 55 -12.81 -2.75 8.94
C TYR A 55 -12.83 -1.88 10.21
N HIS A 56 -12.42 -2.42 11.35
CA HIS A 56 -12.46 -1.72 12.63
C HIS A 56 -11.10 -1.17 13.03
N LYS A 57 -10.02 -1.86 12.69
CA LYS A 57 -8.66 -1.52 13.13
C LYS A 57 -7.83 -0.78 12.07
N GLY A 58 -8.33 -0.68 10.85
CA GLY A 58 -7.54 -0.18 9.72
C GLY A 58 -6.43 -1.17 9.35
N PRO A 59 -5.26 -0.71 8.90
CA PRO A 59 -4.13 -1.58 8.61
C PRO A 59 -3.70 -2.42 9.83
N VAL A 60 -3.72 -3.74 9.69
CA VAL A 60 -3.14 -4.67 10.67
C VAL A 60 -2.17 -5.62 9.98
N PRO A 61 -1.09 -6.06 10.63
CA PRO A 61 -0.20 -7.06 10.08
C PRO A 61 -0.96 -8.34 9.72
N TYR A 62 -0.63 -8.94 8.57
CA TYR A 62 -1.17 -10.22 8.17
C TYR A 62 -0.61 -11.34 9.05
N THR A 63 -1.50 -12.26 9.44
CA THR A 63 -1.15 -13.49 10.15
C THR A 63 -1.77 -14.68 9.43
N GLU A 64 -1.07 -15.81 9.40
CA GLU A 64 -1.52 -17.00 8.67
C GLU A 64 -2.82 -17.61 9.23
N ASP A 65 -3.14 -17.33 10.50
CA ASP A 65 -4.36 -17.77 11.17
C ASP A 65 -5.58 -16.88 10.87
N ARG A 66 -5.44 -15.84 10.04
CA ARG A 66 -6.54 -14.94 9.68
C ARG A 66 -7.64 -15.69 8.92
N ASN A 67 -8.89 -15.43 9.30
CA ASN A 67 -10.05 -15.96 8.61
C ASN A 67 -10.13 -15.47 7.15
N THR A 68 -10.10 -16.40 6.20
CA THR A 68 -10.10 -16.15 4.76
C THR A 68 -11.51 -15.98 4.17
N THR A 69 -12.56 -16.20 4.95
CA THR A 69 -13.96 -16.03 4.49
C THR A 69 -14.23 -14.61 4.01
N GLU A 70 -13.60 -13.62 4.66
CA GLU A 70 -13.84 -12.21 4.39
C GLU A 70 -13.26 -11.74 3.04
N ILE A 71 -12.15 -12.34 2.59
CA ILE A 71 -11.60 -12.10 1.25
C ILE A 71 -12.48 -12.78 0.19
N LEU A 72 -13.02 -13.97 0.45
CA LEU A 72 -13.94 -14.65 -0.47
C LEU A 72 -15.25 -13.86 -0.65
N ALA A 73 -15.72 -13.17 0.40
CA ALA A 73 -16.89 -12.30 0.34
C ALA A 73 -16.64 -10.96 -0.41
N LYS A 74 -15.43 -10.72 -0.94
CA LYS A 74 -15.08 -9.46 -1.61
C LYS A 74 -15.96 -9.18 -2.83
N ALA A 75 -16.18 -10.19 -3.67
CA ALA A 75 -17.03 -10.07 -4.86
C ALA A 75 -18.44 -9.54 -4.50
N ASN A 76 -19.07 -10.12 -3.48
CA ASN A 76 -20.41 -9.71 -3.02
C ASN A 76 -20.43 -8.26 -2.49
N LYS A 77 -19.36 -7.82 -1.81
CA LYS A 77 -19.25 -6.43 -1.32
C LYS A 77 -19.12 -5.44 -2.48
N LEU A 78 -18.37 -5.82 -3.52
CA LEU A 78 -18.21 -5.02 -4.73
C LEU A 78 -19.51 -4.96 -5.54
N GLU A 79 -20.22 -6.08 -5.64
CA GLU A 79 -21.55 -6.16 -6.25
C GLU A 79 -22.57 -5.26 -5.50
N ALA A 80 -22.54 -5.24 -4.17
CA ALA A 80 -23.38 -4.32 -3.39
C ALA A 80 -23.14 -2.84 -3.74
N ASN A 81 -21.92 -2.46 -4.14
CA ASN A 81 -21.64 -1.12 -4.65
C ASN A 81 -22.28 -0.89 -6.03
N LEU A 82 -22.31 -1.89 -6.93
CA LEU A 82 -23.01 -1.77 -8.22
C LEU A 82 -24.49 -1.46 -8.01
N PHE A 83 -25.17 -2.23 -7.16
CA PHE A 83 -26.57 -2.00 -6.82
C PHE A 83 -26.77 -0.61 -6.20
N SER A 84 -25.92 -0.23 -5.25
CA SER A 84 -26.00 1.10 -4.62
C SER A 84 -25.85 2.24 -5.64
N LEU A 85 -24.94 2.10 -6.60
CA LEU A 85 -24.76 3.07 -7.69
C LEU A 85 -26.00 3.12 -8.58
N LYS A 86 -26.57 1.97 -8.93
CA LYS A 86 -27.77 1.89 -9.76
C LYS A 86 -28.96 2.57 -9.10
N GLU A 87 -29.21 2.27 -7.82
CA GLU A 87 -30.28 2.92 -7.05
C GLU A 87 -30.07 4.42 -6.92
N LYS A 88 -28.81 4.88 -6.82
CA LYS A 88 -28.51 6.31 -6.74
C LYS A 88 -28.73 7.03 -8.07
N GLN A 89 -28.51 6.35 -9.19
CA GLN A 89 -28.74 6.87 -10.55
C GLN A 89 -30.19 7.33 -10.71
N ASP A 90 -31.16 6.51 -10.29
CA ASP A 90 -32.59 6.79 -10.44
C ASP A 90 -33.08 7.98 -9.59
N GLY A 91 -32.34 8.33 -8.54
CA GLY A 91 -32.76 9.32 -7.53
C GLY A 91 -32.02 10.67 -7.57
N THR A 92 -31.12 10.88 -8.54
CA THR A 92 -30.17 12.01 -8.54
C THR A 92 -30.13 12.69 -9.91
N ASN A 93 -29.73 13.96 -9.96
CA ASN A 93 -29.44 14.60 -11.25
C ASN A 93 -28.26 13.89 -11.94
N GLU A 94 -28.27 13.88 -13.27
CA GLU A 94 -27.29 13.16 -14.08
C GLU A 94 -25.85 13.65 -13.86
N GLU A 95 -25.62 14.96 -13.82
CA GLU A 95 -24.29 15.56 -13.65
C GLU A 95 -23.64 15.17 -12.30
N GLY A 96 -24.40 15.25 -11.22
CA GLY A 96 -23.97 14.90 -9.87
C GLY A 96 -23.77 13.41 -9.69
N PHE A 97 -24.59 12.58 -10.34
CA PHE A 97 -24.36 11.14 -10.40
C PHE A 97 -23.06 10.82 -11.15
N ASN A 98 -22.88 11.38 -12.35
CA ASN A 98 -21.68 11.18 -13.17
C ASN A 98 -20.41 11.65 -12.45
N TYR A 99 -20.48 12.73 -11.67
CA TYR A 99 -19.37 13.18 -10.83
C TYR A 99 -18.95 12.13 -9.80
N VAL A 100 -19.90 11.57 -9.04
CA VAL A 100 -19.60 10.52 -8.05
C VAL A 100 -19.15 9.23 -8.72
N LEU A 101 -19.81 8.83 -9.80
CA LEU A 101 -19.43 7.66 -10.58
C LEU A 101 -17.99 7.77 -11.08
N GLY A 102 -17.60 8.93 -11.63
CA GLY A 102 -16.23 9.19 -12.06
C GLY A 102 -15.21 9.12 -10.92
N LYS A 103 -15.53 9.62 -9.73
CA LYS A 103 -14.67 9.48 -8.53
C LYS A 103 -14.53 8.01 -8.11
N TYR A 104 -15.62 7.25 -8.13
CA TYR A 104 -15.61 5.83 -7.78
C TYR A 104 -14.80 4.99 -8.78
N PHE A 105 -14.97 5.22 -10.08
CA PHE A 105 -14.19 4.56 -11.13
C PHE A 105 -12.69 4.78 -10.94
N LYS A 106 -12.26 6.03 -10.73
CA LYS A 106 -10.85 6.36 -10.48
C LYS A 106 -10.28 5.59 -9.30
N MET A 107 -11.05 5.45 -8.21
CA MET A 107 -10.62 4.66 -7.06
C MET A 107 -10.48 3.17 -7.42
N VAL A 108 -11.42 2.60 -8.19
CA VAL A 108 -11.33 1.22 -8.67
C VAL A 108 -10.11 1.02 -9.57
N GLU A 109 -9.88 1.89 -10.56
CA GLU A 109 -8.71 1.85 -11.44
C GLU A 109 -7.39 1.92 -10.65
N THR A 110 -7.37 2.77 -9.63
CA THR A 110 -6.22 2.91 -8.73
C THR A 110 -5.97 1.62 -7.95
N LEU A 111 -7.02 1.00 -7.44
CA LEU A 111 -6.93 -0.28 -6.73
C LEU A 111 -6.52 -1.42 -7.67
N ILE A 112 -6.96 -1.43 -8.93
CA ILE A 112 -6.50 -2.38 -9.95
C ILE A 112 -5.00 -2.21 -10.16
N TYR A 113 -4.54 -0.97 -10.38
CA TYR A 113 -3.13 -0.68 -10.59
C TYR A 113 -2.27 -1.17 -9.43
N PHE A 114 -2.63 -0.81 -8.19
CA PHE A 114 -1.87 -1.22 -7.02
C PHE A 114 -1.96 -2.73 -6.75
N SER A 115 -3.13 -3.35 -6.90
CA SER A 115 -3.27 -4.79 -6.69
C SER A 115 -2.51 -5.63 -7.71
N ASP A 116 -2.52 -5.24 -8.99
CA ASP A 116 -1.70 -5.88 -10.04
C ASP A 116 -0.21 -5.72 -9.74
N TRP A 117 0.22 -4.50 -9.40
CA TRP A 117 1.61 -4.23 -9.08
C TRP A 117 2.07 -5.03 -7.86
N MET A 118 1.29 -5.02 -6.77
CA MET A 118 1.64 -5.76 -5.55
C MET A 118 1.71 -7.26 -5.82
N TYR A 119 0.74 -7.83 -6.54
CA TYR A 119 0.78 -9.24 -6.92
C TYR A 119 2.05 -9.61 -7.70
N ARG A 120 2.43 -8.81 -8.70
CA ARG A 120 3.60 -9.08 -9.55
C ARG A 120 4.94 -8.94 -8.82
N HIS A 121 4.99 -8.12 -7.78
CA HIS A 121 6.23 -7.80 -7.07
C HIS A 121 6.30 -8.40 -5.66
N LEU A 122 5.27 -9.11 -5.22
CA LEU A 122 5.17 -9.67 -3.87
C LEU A 122 6.43 -10.44 -3.47
N ASN A 123 6.84 -11.40 -4.31
CA ASN A 123 7.97 -12.29 -4.03
C ASN A 123 9.33 -11.60 -4.15
N LYS A 124 9.38 -10.37 -4.71
CA LYS A 124 10.60 -9.56 -4.72
C LYS A 124 10.85 -8.96 -3.33
N TYR A 125 9.79 -8.55 -2.63
CA TYR A 125 9.91 -7.73 -1.42
C TYR A 125 9.56 -8.48 -0.13
N THR A 126 8.85 -9.61 -0.22
CA THR A 126 8.41 -10.36 0.96
C THR A 126 8.53 -11.87 0.70
N VAL A 127 8.90 -12.62 1.75
CA VAL A 127 8.84 -14.08 1.74
C VAL A 127 7.39 -14.49 1.95
N THR A 128 6.84 -15.26 1.01
CA THR A 128 5.41 -15.59 1.00
C THR A 128 5.18 -17.07 0.71
N THR A 129 3.99 -17.54 1.06
CA THR A 129 3.48 -18.85 0.68
C THR A 129 2.58 -18.72 -0.55
N LYS A 130 2.33 -19.84 -1.24
CA LYS A 130 1.44 -19.85 -2.40
C LYS A 130 0.03 -19.34 -2.05
N GLU A 131 -0.45 -19.65 -0.85
CA GLU A 131 -1.74 -19.18 -0.37
C GLU A 131 -1.80 -17.65 -0.28
N VAL A 132 -0.74 -17.01 0.20
CA VAL A 132 -0.65 -15.55 0.28
C VAL A 132 -0.61 -14.93 -1.12
N GLU A 133 0.19 -15.49 -2.03
CA GLU A 133 0.20 -15.05 -3.44
C GLU A 133 -1.20 -15.09 -4.06
N ASP A 134 -1.94 -16.18 -3.81
CA ASP A 134 -3.28 -16.38 -4.35
C ASP A 134 -4.27 -15.36 -3.78
N LYS A 135 -4.11 -14.88 -2.53
CA LYS A 135 -4.91 -13.78 -1.98
C LYS A 135 -4.68 -12.47 -2.74
N PHE A 136 -3.42 -12.14 -3.04
CA PHE A 136 -3.09 -10.94 -3.84
C PHE A 136 -3.63 -11.06 -5.28
N TYR A 137 -3.50 -12.23 -5.90
CA TYR A 137 -4.06 -12.48 -7.22
C TYR A 137 -5.59 -12.37 -7.24
N PHE A 138 -6.25 -13.00 -6.27
CA PHE A 138 -7.71 -12.98 -6.13
C PHE A 138 -8.22 -11.56 -5.91
N GLN A 139 -7.53 -10.75 -5.10
CA GLN A 139 -7.84 -9.34 -4.90
C GLN A 139 -7.78 -8.55 -6.23
N TYR A 140 -6.70 -8.70 -7.00
CA TYR A 140 -6.57 -8.07 -8.31
C TYR A 140 -7.73 -8.47 -9.24
N LEU A 141 -8.06 -9.76 -9.29
CA LEU A 141 -9.14 -10.26 -10.14
C LEU A 141 -10.50 -9.69 -9.74
N ASN A 142 -10.79 -9.58 -8.44
CA ASN A 142 -12.03 -8.97 -7.96
C ASN A 142 -12.18 -7.52 -8.42
N PHE A 143 -11.12 -6.70 -8.29
CA PHE A 143 -11.19 -5.32 -8.75
C PHE A 143 -11.32 -5.21 -10.27
N LYS A 144 -10.58 -6.04 -11.00
CA LYS A 144 -10.66 -6.09 -12.46
C LYS A 144 -12.08 -6.42 -12.93
N ASN A 145 -12.65 -7.52 -12.44
CA ASN A 145 -14.01 -7.95 -12.80
C ASN A 145 -15.04 -6.89 -12.41
N HIS A 146 -14.88 -6.25 -11.24
CA HIS A 146 -15.76 -5.17 -10.81
C HIS A 146 -15.69 -3.95 -11.74
N SER A 147 -14.52 -3.58 -12.26
CA SER A 147 -14.39 -2.54 -13.28
C SER A 147 -15.08 -2.92 -14.58
N GLU A 148 -14.92 -4.16 -15.03
CA GLU A 148 -15.60 -4.67 -16.23
C GLU A 148 -17.13 -4.58 -16.09
N TYR A 149 -17.68 -4.91 -14.91
CA TYR A 149 -19.12 -4.74 -14.64
C TYR A 149 -19.55 -3.28 -14.57
N LEU A 150 -18.75 -2.40 -13.95
CA LEU A 150 -19.05 -0.98 -13.92
C LEU A 150 -19.10 -0.39 -15.33
N GLU A 151 -18.15 -0.76 -16.17
CA GLU A 151 -18.12 -0.34 -17.57
C GLU A 151 -19.40 -0.80 -18.26
N GLN A 152 -19.72 -2.11 -18.20
CA GLN A 152 -20.92 -2.70 -18.81
C GLN A 152 -22.21 -1.98 -18.42
N GLU A 153 -22.40 -1.71 -17.12
CA GLU A 153 -23.62 -1.11 -16.58
C GLU A 153 -23.74 0.40 -16.82
N PHE A 154 -22.61 1.12 -16.87
CA PHE A 154 -22.59 2.58 -16.90
C PHE A 154 -21.90 3.18 -18.13
N HIS A 155 -21.62 2.40 -19.19
CA HIS A 155 -20.93 2.82 -20.41
C HIS A 155 -21.41 4.17 -20.99
N GLN A 156 -22.72 4.44 -20.98
CA GLN A 156 -23.28 5.67 -21.53
C GLN A 156 -22.92 6.90 -20.69
N ASN A 157 -22.73 6.72 -19.37
CA ASN A 157 -22.35 7.75 -18.42
C ASN A 157 -20.85 8.08 -18.46
N MET A 158 -20.05 7.30 -19.20
CA MET A 158 -18.59 7.48 -19.33
C MET A 158 -18.17 8.31 -20.55
N VAL A 159 -19.11 8.73 -21.40
CA VAL A 159 -18.84 9.41 -22.69
C VAL A 159 -18.33 10.86 -22.52
N SER A 160 -18.13 11.33 -21.29
CA SER A 160 -17.72 12.71 -20.98
C SER A 160 -16.35 12.80 -20.29
N ASP A 161 -15.31 12.13 -20.79
CA ASP A 161 -13.97 12.75 -20.91
C ASP A 161 -12.97 11.85 -21.67
N PRO A 162 -12.70 12.11 -22.95
CA PRO A 162 -11.77 11.28 -23.74
C PRO A 162 -10.29 11.46 -23.40
N LYS A 163 -9.93 12.36 -22.48
CA LYS A 163 -8.53 12.71 -22.18
C LYS A 163 -8.40 13.31 -20.79
N ASN A 164 -8.58 12.51 -19.75
CA ASN A 164 -7.92 12.84 -18.51
C ASN A 164 -6.66 11.99 -18.39
N ASN A 165 -5.52 12.62 -18.68
CA ASN A 165 -4.26 12.25 -18.05
C ASN A 165 -4.48 12.48 -16.55
N PHE A 166 -5.00 11.45 -15.86
CA PHE A 166 -5.23 11.54 -14.43
C PHE A 166 -3.90 11.44 -13.70
N ASP A 167 -3.60 12.47 -12.90
CA ASP A 167 -2.54 12.38 -11.93
C ASP A 167 -3.05 11.57 -10.74
N LYS A 168 -2.36 10.48 -10.42
CA LYS A 168 -2.76 9.56 -9.34
C LYS A 168 -2.66 10.24 -7.96
N SER A 169 -1.94 11.36 -7.87
CA SER A 169 -1.89 12.22 -6.70
C SER A 169 -3.27 12.74 -6.27
N ASP A 170 -4.13 13.11 -7.21
CA ASP A 170 -5.43 13.75 -6.93
C ASP A 170 -6.39 12.88 -6.10
N ILE A 171 -6.19 11.56 -6.13
CA ILE A 171 -7.00 10.58 -5.38
C ILE A 171 -6.45 10.41 -3.96
N ILE A 172 -5.12 10.44 -3.80
CA ILE A 172 -4.46 10.44 -2.50
C ILE A 172 -4.90 11.70 -1.74
N ASP A 173 -4.91 12.84 -2.42
CA ASP A 173 -5.31 14.12 -1.84
C ASP A 173 -6.79 14.13 -1.42
N ALA A 174 -7.67 13.54 -2.24
CA ALA A 174 -9.11 13.52 -1.97
C ALA A 174 -9.57 12.48 -0.94
N CYS A 175 -8.85 11.35 -0.81
CA CYS A 175 -9.24 10.25 0.10
C CYS A 175 -8.39 10.20 1.38
N PHE A 176 -7.21 10.80 1.35
CA PHE A 176 -6.24 10.79 2.44
C PHE A 176 -5.65 12.20 2.60
N GLU A 177 -6.52 13.19 2.84
CA GLU A 177 -6.14 14.60 2.98
C GLU A 177 -5.03 14.80 4.03
N ASP A 178 -5.06 14.04 5.14
CA ASP A 178 -4.02 14.03 6.17
C ASP A 178 -2.65 13.54 5.68
N VAL A 179 -2.64 12.59 4.73
CA VAL A 179 -1.42 12.06 4.10
C VAL A 179 -0.87 13.09 3.12
N SER A 180 -1.72 13.73 2.32
CA SER A 180 -1.31 14.73 1.34
C SER A 180 -0.73 15.99 1.98
N ASN A 181 -1.39 16.51 3.02
CA ASN A 181 -0.90 17.63 3.83
C ASN A 181 0.48 17.36 4.45
N SER A 182 0.80 16.07 4.70
CA SER A 182 2.12 15.69 5.19
C SER A 182 3.21 15.79 4.11
N PHE A 183 2.89 15.66 2.82
CA PHE A 183 3.86 15.72 1.72
C PHE A 183 4.12 17.14 1.22
N ASP A 184 3.09 18.00 1.16
CA ASP A 184 3.20 19.39 0.69
C ASP A 184 4.14 20.27 1.54
N ALA A 185 4.37 19.89 2.80
CA ALA A 185 5.34 20.56 3.67
C ALA A 185 6.80 20.40 3.18
N VAL A 186 7.09 19.52 2.22
CA VAL A 186 8.42 19.35 1.64
C VAL A 186 8.36 19.70 0.16
N LYS A 187 8.78 20.92 -0.18
CA LYS A 187 8.99 21.35 -1.56
C LYS A 187 10.10 20.50 -2.19
N LEU A 188 9.70 19.44 -2.90
CA LEU A 188 10.59 18.56 -3.65
C LEU A 188 11.13 19.31 -4.87
N THR A 189 12.37 19.80 -4.79
CA THR A 189 13.16 20.10 -5.99
C THR A 189 13.55 18.78 -6.65
N ARG A 190 12.94 18.47 -7.80
CA ARG A 190 13.31 17.34 -8.66
C ARG A 190 14.82 17.34 -8.93
N PRO A 191 15.55 16.25 -8.68
CA PRO A 191 16.89 16.09 -9.23
C PRO A 191 16.79 15.97 -10.75
N THR A 192 17.49 16.84 -11.46
CA THR A 192 17.70 16.76 -12.90
C THR A 192 18.42 15.44 -13.24
N LYS A 193 17.97 14.81 -14.35
CA LYS A 193 18.40 13.55 -14.99
C LYS A 193 19.77 12.96 -14.57
N PRO A 194 19.90 11.63 -14.49
CA PRO A 194 21.20 10.99 -14.31
C PRO A 194 22.03 11.16 -15.58
N ASP A 195 23.20 11.78 -15.44
CA ASP A 195 24.26 11.73 -16.43
C ASP A 195 24.68 10.27 -16.65
N SER A 196 24.76 9.90 -17.91
CA SER A 196 25.27 8.61 -18.38
C SER A 196 26.73 8.44 -17.95
N LEU A 197 26.99 7.60 -16.96
CA LEU A 197 28.33 7.08 -16.69
C LEU A 197 28.57 5.84 -17.56
N THR A 198 28.98 6.07 -18.80
CA THR A 198 29.83 5.12 -19.51
C THR A 198 31.14 4.95 -18.73
N ARG A 199 31.40 3.76 -18.18
CA ARG A 199 32.76 3.34 -17.81
C ARG A 199 33.14 2.11 -18.61
N SER A 200 34.21 2.33 -19.38
CA SER A 200 34.86 1.42 -20.29
C SER A 200 35.31 0.13 -19.63
N LYS A 201 35.24 -0.94 -20.42
CA LYS A 201 36.05 -2.15 -20.25
C LYS A 201 37.52 -1.79 -20.45
N ASP A 202 38.38 -2.60 -19.84
CA ASP A 202 39.86 -2.59 -19.88
C ASP A 202 40.52 -1.80 -18.75
N ASP A 203 40.67 -2.48 -17.61
CA ASP A 203 41.99 -2.66 -17.00
C ASP A 203 42.01 -3.94 -16.16
N ILE A 204 42.74 -4.93 -16.66
CA ILE A 204 43.07 -6.19 -15.99
C ILE A 204 44.43 -6.00 -15.31
N LEU A 205 44.57 -6.63 -14.14
CA LEU A 205 45.77 -6.96 -13.37
C LEU A 205 46.05 -6.02 -12.17
N LYS A 206 45.69 -6.49 -10.97
CA LYS A 206 46.66 -7.18 -10.08
C LYS A 206 45.96 -7.73 -8.84
N THR A 207 46.25 -9.00 -8.59
CA THR A 207 45.95 -9.76 -7.39
C THR A 207 46.67 -9.13 -6.20
N ASP A 208 45.93 -8.72 -5.17
CA ASP A 208 46.46 -8.49 -3.83
C ASP A 208 45.58 -9.27 -2.83
N GLU A 209 46.18 -10.30 -2.24
CA GLU A 209 45.64 -11.10 -1.16
C GLU A 209 45.36 -10.22 0.06
N LYS A 210 44.09 -10.02 0.41
CA LYS A 210 43.73 -9.44 1.71
C LYS A 210 43.57 -10.55 2.75
N GLN A 211 44.48 -10.49 3.72
CA GLN A 211 44.56 -11.31 4.92
C GLN A 211 43.23 -11.36 5.67
N VAL A 212 42.85 -12.58 6.07
CA VAL A 212 41.74 -12.85 6.98
C VAL A 212 42.08 -12.28 8.36
N GLU A 213 41.35 -11.24 8.78
CA GLU A 213 41.44 -10.73 10.15
C GLU A 213 40.87 -11.78 11.12
N LYS A 214 41.70 -12.21 12.08
CA LYS A 214 41.29 -13.10 13.17
C LYS A 214 40.28 -12.37 14.07
N PRO A 215 39.20 -13.03 14.52
CA PRO A 215 38.24 -12.42 15.44
C PRO A 215 38.93 -12.08 16.78
N LYS A 216 38.76 -10.83 17.22
CA LYS A 216 39.24 -10.36 18.53
C LYS A 216 38.43 -11.07 19.63
N PRO A 217 39.07 -11.57 20.71
CA PRO A 217 38.32 -12.15 21.82
C PRO A 217 37.47 -11.08 22.51
N PRO A 218 36.29 -11.44 23.04
CA PRO A 218 35.42 -10.51 23.75
C PRO A 218 36.13 -9.92 24.98
N LEU A 219 35.92 -8.62 25.23
CA LEU A 219 36.57 -7.88 26.30
C LEU A 219 36.14 -8.30 27.72
N VAL A 220 35.04 -9.04 27.84
CA VAL A 220 34.45 -9.47 29.11
C VAL A 220 33.89 -10.87 28.90
N THR A 221 34.11 -11.74 29.89
CA THR A 221 33.55 -13.10 29.85
C THR A 221 32.04 -13.07 30.11
N GLU A 222 31.32 -14.05 29.61
CA GLU A 222 29.86 -14.15 29.82
C GLU A 222 29.49 -14.14 31.32
N ALA A 223 30.31 -14.78 32.16
CA ALA A 223 30.15 -14.77 33.61
C ALA A 223 30.31 -13.38 34.24
N GLU A 224 31.24 -12.56 33.73
CA GLU A 224 31.42 -11.18 34.20
C GLU A 224 30.27 -10.28 33.74
N ALA A 225 29.74 -10.49 32.53
CA ALA A 225 28.56 -9.78 32.04
C ALA A 225 27.30 -10.13 32.83
N GLU A 226 27.09 -11.42 33.14
CA GLU A 226 25.98 -11.89 33.97
C GLU A 226 26.04 -11.27 35.37
N ARG A 227 27.21 -11.29 36.02
CA ARG A 227 27.39 -10.68 37.35
C ARG A 227 27.07 -9.18 37.33
N LEU A 228 27.57 -8.44 36.33
CA LEU A 228 27.29 -7.00 36.20
C LEU A 228 25.81 -6.70 35.96
N LEU A 229 25.11 -7.54 35.20
CA LEU A 229 23.67 -7.38 34.97
C LEU A 229 22.86 -7.67 36.25
N LEU A 230 23.21 -8.75 36.96
CA LEU A 230 22.55 -9.13 38.21
C LEU A 230 22.75 -8.09 39.31
N GLU A 231 23.96 -7.54 39.44
CA GLU A 231 24.25 -6.48 40.40
C GLU A 231 23.51 -5.19 40.01
N LYS A 232 23.63 -4.74 38.75
CA LYS A 232 23.15 -3.42 38.34
C LYS A 232 21.64 -3.31 38.20
N TYR A 233 20.96 -4.37 37.78
CA TYR A 233 19.52 -4.33 37.48
C TYR A 233 18.67 -5.12 38.47
N PHE A 234 19.25 -6.14 39.12
CA PHE A 234 18.53 -7.02 40.02
C PHE A 234 18.95 -6.87 41.48
N ASN A 235 20.05 -6.15 41.76
CA ASN A 235 20.58 -5.92 43.11
C ASN A 235 20.85 -7.24 43.85
N ILE A 236 21.23 -8.29 43.10
CA ILE A 236 21.56 -9.62 43.63
C ILE A 236 23.08 -9.75 43.64
N GLU A 237 23.67 -9.83 44.84
CA GLU A 237 25.09 -10.15 45.01
C GLU A 237 25.27 -11.69 45.01
N LYS A 238 26.18 -12.20 44.17
CA LYS A 238 26.54 -13.61 44.08
C LYS A 238 28.05 -13.79 44.18
#